data_AF-A0A2H9LL74-F1
#
_entry.id   AF-A0A2H9LL74-F1
#
_cell.length_a   1.000
_cell.length_b   1.000
_cell.length_c   1.000
_cell.angle_alpha   90.00
_cell.angle_beta   90.00
_cell.angle_gamma   90.00
#
_symmetry.space_group_name_H-M   'P 1'
#
loop_
_entity.id
_entity.type
_entity.pdbx_description
1 polymer ?
#
loop_
_entity_poly.entity_id
_entity_poly.type
_entity_poly.pdbx_seq_one_letter_code
_entity_poly.pdbx_strand_id
1 'polypeptide(L)'
;MYFDPRPKNRKEDFFNREKELEQFEEVLSYASIIVVTGLRRTGKTSFVDVALSKTNHPYAFLDMRDLPVVPSRAEIIRRVETAFGKMDKKWLSPLSEALKHVKGVDFAGASITFHWGEKGVDLTELFDKTDAWAKKRNEHFLFAIDEVQLIRG
;
A
#
# COMPACT_ATOMS: atom_id res chain seq x y z
N MET A 1 18.59 -11.07 10.63
CA MET A 1 19.11 -12.46 10.76
C MET A 1 18.66 -13.21 9.53
N TYR A 2 19.62 -13.66 8.71
CA TYR A 2 19.37 -14.33 7.43
C TYR A 2 18.31 -15.46 7.51
N PHE A 3 18.24 -16.20 8.62
CA PHE A 3 17.31 -17.33 8.80
C PHE A 3 16.08 -17.05 9.71
N ASP A 4 15.60 -15.81 9.79
CA ASP A 4 14.24 -15.53 10.31
C ASP A 4 13.14 -16.01 9.32
N PRO A 5 12.16 -16.83 9.74
CA PRO A 5 11.04 -17.28 8.90
C PRO A 5 10.01 -16.18 8.59
N ARG A 6 10.08 -15.04 9.27
CA ARG A 6 9.23 -13.88 9.01
C ARG A 6 9.74 -13.09 7.80
N PRO A 7 8.86 -12.35 7.10
CA PRO A 7 9.25 -11.46 6.02
C PRO A 7 10.38 -10.51 6.45
N LYS A 8 11.43 -10.42 5.63
CA LYS A 8 12.58 -9.56 5.91
C LYS A 8 12.22 -8.11 5.62
N ASN A 9 12.65 -7.21 6.50
CA ASN A 9 12.34 -5.79 6.49
C ASN A 9 13.61 -4.90 6.41
N ARG A 10 14.79 -5.46 6.09
CA ARG A 10 16.07 -4.75 5.94
C ARG A 10 16.86 -5.25 4.73
N LYS A 11 17.57 -4.32 4.04
CA LYS A 11 18.44 -4.59 2.87
C LYS A 11 19.51 -5.64 3.18
N GLU A 12 20.00 -5.66 4.42
CA GLU A 12 21.03 -6.58 4.91
C GLU A 12 20.61 -8.06 4.92
N ASP A 13 19.31 -8.35 4.92
CA ASP A 13 18.75 -9.71 4.93
C ASP A 13 18.32 -10.19 3.51
N PHE A 14 18.55 -9.39 2.46
CA PHE A 14 18.22 -9.70 1.06
C PHE A 14 19.48 -10.02 0.24
N PHE A 15 19.77 -11.30 0.04
CA PHE A 15 20.85 -11.71 -0.86
C PHE A 15 20.38 -11.60 -2.33
N ASN A 16 21.14 -10.87 -3.15
CA ASN A 16 21.10 -10.88 -4.63
C ASN A 16 19.79 -10.40 -5.30
N ARG A 17 19.24 -9.24 -4.91
CA ARG A 17 18.09 -8.59 -5.60
C ARG A 17 18.31 -7.14 -6.03
N GLU A 18 19.55 -6.73 -6.21
CA GLU A 18 19.87 -5.34 -6.53
C GLU A 18 19.31 -4.94 -7.90
N LYS A 19 19.43 -5.82 -8.90
CA LYS A 19 18.89 -5.59 -10.24
C LYS A 19 17.37 -5.43 -10.24
N GLU A 20 16.64 -6.27 -9.50
CA GLU A 20 15.18 -6.12 -9.41
C GLU A 20 14.77 -4.83 -8.69
N LEU A 21 15.57 -4.34 -7.73
CA LEU A 21 15.31 -3.06 -7.06
C LEU A 21 15.57 -1.88 -7.99
N GLU A 22 16.67 -1.89 -8.75
CA GLU A 22 16.97 -0.88 -9.77
C GLU A 22 15.87 -0.85 -10.84
N GLN A 23 15.44 -2.02 -11.33
CA GLN A 23 14.35 -2.14 -12.28
C GLN A 23 13.04 -1.60 -11.69
N PHE A 24 12.73 -1.90 -10.42
CA PHE A 24 11.54 -1.37 -9.75
C PHE A 24 11.56 0.16 -9.68
N GLU A 25 12.70 0.76 -9.31
CA GLU A 25 12.85 2.22 -9.26
C GLU A 25 12.71 2.86 -10.66
N GLU A 26 13.29 2.25 -11.69
CA GLU A 26 13.17 2.73 -13.07
C GLU A 26 11.71 2.76 -13.55
N VAL A 27 10.98 1.65 -13.36
CA VAL A 27 9.61 1.51 -13.86
C VAL A 27 8.63 2.45 -13.17
N LEU A 28 8.88 2.86 -11.93
CA LEU A 28 8.00 3.80 -11.20
C LEU A 28 7.82 5.13 -11.93
N SER A 29 8.79 5.54 -12.76
CA SER A 29 8.75 6.79 -13.50
C SER A 29 7.74 6.80 -14.68
N TYR A 30 7.31 5.63 -15.17
CA TYR A 30 6.45 5.54 -16.34
C TYR A 30 5.32 4.50 -16.26
N ALA A 31 5.41 3.51 -15.36
CA ALA A 31 4.42 2.45 -15.23
C ALA A 31 3.34 2.83 -14.20
N SER A 32 2.07 2.78 -14.62
CA SER A 32 0.93 2.95 -13.71
C SER A 32 0.60 1.69 -12.91
N ILE A 33 0.98 0.52 -13.42
CA ILE A 33 0.76 -0.79 -12.79
C ILE A 33 2.05 -1.60 -12.91
N ILE A 34 2.52 -2.13 -11.79
CA ILE A 34 3.70 -3.00 -11.72
C ILE A 34 3.25 -4.33 -11.14
N VAL A 35 3.55 -5.43 -11.84
CA VAL A 35 3.20 -6.78 -11.39
C VAL A 35 4.45 -7.51 -10.94
N VAL A 36 4.55 -7.80 -9.64
CA VAL A 36 5.65 -8.58 -9.07
C VAL A 36 5.25 -10.05 -9.05
N THR A 37 5.86 -10.85 -9.92
CA THR A 37 5.55 -12.29 -10.07
C THR A 37 6.68 -13.17 -9.54
N GLY A 38 6.39 -14.46 -9.36
CA GLY A 38 7.36 -15.46 -8.91
C GLY A 38 6.72 -16.58 -8.10
N LEU A 39 7.44 -17.69 -7.95
CA LEU A 39 6.97 -18.88 -7.25
C LEU A 39 6.62 -18.59 -5.78
N ARG A 40 5.80 -19.46 -5.15
CA ARG A 40 5.50 -19.36 -3.72
C ARG A 40 6.80 -19.48 -2.92
N ARG A 41 6.96 -18.64 -1.89
CA ARG A 41 8.16 -18.57 -1.02
C ARG A 41 9.45 -18.07 -1.68
N THR A 42 9.38 -17.34 -2.80
CA THR A 42 10.56 -16.62 -3.35
C THR A 42 10.86 -15.30 -2.65
N GLY A 43 10.05 -14.88 -1.67
CA GLY A 43 10.26 -13.62 -0.94
C GLY A 43 9.67 -12.38 -1.62
N LYS A 44 8.61 -12.52 -2.44
CA LYS A 44 7.94 -11.40 -3.13
C LYS A 44 7.46 -10.31 -2.18
N THR A 45 6.71 -10.66 -1.13
CA THR A 45 6.28 -9.71 -0.09
C THR A 45 7.46 -8.92 0.46
N SER A 46 8.51 -9.63 0.87
CA SER A 46 9.70 -8.98 1.45
C SER A 46 10.43 -8.10 0.42
N PHE A 47 10.39 -8.46 -0.87
CA PHE A 47 10.95 -7.63 -1.93
C PHE A 47 10.15 -6.34 -2.07
N VAL A 48 8.82 -6.43 -2.14
CA VAL A 48 7.93 -5.26 -2.25
C VAL A 48 8.08 -4.36 -1.03
N ASP A 49 8.14 -4.91 0.19
CA ASP A 49 8.38 -4.14 1.41
C ASP A 49 9.71 -3.36 1.34
N VAL A 50 10.79 -4.03 0.93
CA VAL A 50 12.11 -3.39 0.79
C VAL A 50 12.11 -2.36 -0.34
N ALA A 51 11.49 -2.67 -1.48
CA ALA A 51 11.42 -1.77 -2.62
C ALA A 51 10.68 -0.48 -2.24
N LEU A 52 9.47 -0.59 -1.66
CA LEU A 52 8.69 0.57 -1.22
C LEU A 52 9.42 1.41 -0.17
N SER A 53 10.05 0.78 0.83
CA SER A 53 10.77 1.52 1.89
C SER A 53 12.01 2.27 1.41
N LYS A 54 12.58 1.88 0.26
CA LYS A 54 13.68 2.60 -0.38
C LYS A 54 13.22 3.78 -1.23
N THR A 55 12.00 3.73 -1.73
CA THR A 55 11.43 4.88 -2.44
C THR A 55 11.20 6.04 -1.48
N ASN A 56 11.34 7.27 -1.98
CA ASN A 56 10.91 8.46 -1.24
C ASN A 56 9.41 8.75 -1.44
N HIS A 57 8.62 7.75 -1.84
CA HIS A 57 7.21 7.91 -2.16
C HIS A 57 6.30 7.49 -0.99
N PRO A 58 5.16 8.16 -0.78
CA PRO A 58 4.11 7.67 0.10
C PRO A 58 3.52 6.36 -0.46
N TYR A 59 3.28 5.37 0.40
CA TYR A 59 2.70 4.11 -0.04
C TYR A 59 1.72 3.53 0.99
N ALA A 60 0.73 2.78 0.51
CA ALA A 60 -0.14 1.94 1.31
C ALA A 60 0.04 0.47 0.89
N PHE A 61 0.30 -0.40 1.87
CA PHE A 61 0.49 -1.84 1.64
C PHE A 61 -0.73 -2.63 2.11
N LEU A 62 -1.43 -3.26 1.17
CA LEU A 62 -2.64 -4.04 1.40
C LEU A 62 -2.31 -5.53 1.31
N ASP A 63 -2.42 -6.24 2.43
CA ASP A 63 -2.25 -7.70 2.47
C ASP A 63 -3.60 -8.40 2.37
N MET A 64 -3.81 -9.16 1.29
CA MET A 64 -5.06 -9.86 1.00
C MET A 64 -5.11 -11.31 1.52
N ARG A 65 -4.04 -11.80 2.18
CA ARG A 65 -3.91 -13.22 2.57
C ARG A 65 -5.00 -13.77 3.48
N ASP A 66 -5.57 -12.96 4.37
CA ASP A 66 -6.62 -13.39 5.30
C ASP A 66 -8.01 -12.88 4.90
N LEU A 67 -8.21 -12.54 3.63
CA LEU A 67 -9.55 -12.31 3.10
C LEU A 67 -10.17 -13.62 2.59
N PRO A 68 -11.50 -13.79 2.68
CA PRO A 68 -12.17 -14.88 2.00
C PRO A 68 -12.03 -14.70 0.48
N VAL A 69 -12.19 -15.80 -0.27
CA VAL A 69 -12.07 -15.77 -1.75
C VAL A 69 -13.02 -14.75 -2.38
N VAL A 70 -14.20 -14.53 -1.80
CA VAL A 70 -15.14 -13.49 -2.21
C VAL A 70 -15.33 -12.54 -1.01
N PRO A 71 -14.51 -11.48 -0.90
CA PRO A 71 -14.59 -10.53 0.21
C PRO A 71 -15.78 -9.60 0.06
N SER A 72 -16.39 -9.28 1.19
CA SER A 72 -17.37 -8.21 1.28
C SER A 72 -16.72 -6.84 1.09
N ARG A 73 -17.52 -5.85 0.69
CA ARG A 73 -17.07 -4.45 0.60
C ARG A 73 -16.48 -3.95 1.92
N ALA A 74 -17.06 -4.33 3.05
CA ALA A 74 -16.57 -3.94 4.38
C ALA A 74 -15.18 -4.51 4.68
N GLU A 75 -14.91 -5.76 4.31
CA GLU A 75 -13.60 -6.37 4.49
C GLU A 75 -12.52 -5.69 3.64
N ILE A 76 -12.84 -5.35 2.38
CA ILE A 76 -11.95 -4.57 1.52
C ILE A 76 -11.67 -3.20 2.14
N ILE A 77 -12.70 -2.46 2.53
CA ILE A 77 -12.55 -1.14 3.17
C ILE A 77 -11.65 -1.24 4.41
N ARG A 78 -11.82 -2.28 5.25
CA ARG A 78 -10.98 -2.49 6.43
C ARG A 78 -9.52 -2.76 6.07
N ARG A 79 -9.23 -3.45 4.96
CA ARG A 79 -7.85 -3.63 4.47
C ARG A 79 -7.25 -2.32 3.97
N VAL A 80 -8.03 -1.49 3.27
CA VAL A 80 -7.59 -0.15 2.87
C VAL A 80 -7.31 0.70 4.11
N GLU A 81 -8.22 0.77 5.08
CA GLU A 81 -8.03 1.50 6.34
C GLU A 81 -6.76 1.04 7.07
N THR A 82 -6.57 -0.27 7.20
CA THR A 82 -5.37 -0.86 7.83
C THR A 82 -4.10 -0.45 7.09
N ALA A 83 -4.12 -0.40 5.76
CA ALA A 83 -2.97 -0.01 4.95
C ALA A 83 -2.61 1.47 5.15
N PHE A 84 -3.60 2.36 5.16
CA PHE A 84 -3.37 3.79 5.45
C PHE A 84 -2.90 4.00 6.90
N GLY A 85 -3.45 3.25 7.86
CA GLY A 85 -3.04 3.32 9.27
C GLY A 85 -1.60 2.87 9.53
N LYS A 86 -1.00 2.09 8.62
CA LYS A 86 0.40 1.64 8.69
C LYS A 86 1.39 2.55 7.95
N MET A 87 0.90 3.60 7.28
CA MET A 87 1.76 4.56 6.57
C MET A 87 2.71 5.27 7.52
N ASP A 88 3.86 5.69 7.00
CA ASP A 88 4.75 6.59 7.72
C ASP A 88 4.00 7.89 8.08
N LYS A 89 4.09 8.29 9.36
CA LYS A 89 3.44 9.50 9.89
C LYS A 89 3.82 10.76 9.13
N LYS A 90 5.03 10.82 8.54
CA LYS A 90 5.46 11.95 7.71
C LYS A 90 4.58 12.14 6.48
N TRP A 91 3.96 11.08 5.98
CA TRP A 91 3.03 11.10 4.86
C TRP A 91 1.58 11.16 5.31
N LEU A 92 1.21 10.38 6.35
CA LEU A 92 -0.16 10.28 6.82
C LEU A 92 -0.69 11.62 7.36
N SER A 93 0.14 12.37 8.10
CA SER A 93 -0.24 13.66 8.67
C SER A 93 -0.59 14.71 7.61
N PRO A 94 0.26 14.99 6.60
CA PRO A 94 -0.13 15.90 5.53
C PRO A 94 -1.22 15.35 4.60
N LEU A 95 -1.39 14.03 4.52
CA LEU A 95 -2.44 13.40 3.72
C LEU A 95 -3.82 13.54 4.36
N SER A 96 -3.92 13.48 5.69
CA SER A 96 -5.20 13.61 6.39
C SER A 96 -5.91 14.91 6.05
N GLU A 97 -5.16 16.01 5.94
CA GLU A 97 -5.70 17.32 5.53
C GLU A 97 -6.30 17.32 4.12
N ALA A 98 -5.77 16.51 3.20
CA ALA A 98 -6.32 16.37 1.86
C ALA A 98 -7.56 15.46 1.83
N LEU A 99 -7.67 14.54 2.78
CA LEU A 99 -8.74 13.55 2.86
C LEU A 99 -9.88 13.94 3.80
N LYS A 100 -9.75 15.02 4.57
CA LYS A 100 -10.75 15.44 5.58
C LYS A 100 -12.18 15.68 5.06
N HIS A 101 -12.31 15.92 3.77
CA HIS A 101 -13.61 16.17 3.11
C HIS A 101 -14.12 14.96 2.32
N VAL A 102 -13.34 13.88 2.27
CA VAL A 102 -13.75 12.65 1.57
C VAL A 102 -14.87 12.01 2.37
N LYS A 103 -15.97 11.70 1.67
CA LYS A 103 -17.13 11.09 2.31
C LYS A 103 -16.74 9.78 2.98
N GLY A 104 -17.11 9.63 4.25
CA GLY A 104 -16.90 8.40 5.00
C GLY A 104 -15.45 8.19 5.43
N VAL A 105 -14.62 9.24 5.46
CA VAL A 105 -13.28 9.24 6.06
C VAL A 105 -13.28 10.13 7.29
N ASP A 106 -12.86 9.58 8.42
CA ASP A 106 -12.65 10.30 9.67
C ASP A 106 -11.19 10.24 10.11
N PHE A 107 -10.76 11.27 10.83
CA PHE A 107 -9.44 11.35 11.44
C PHE A 107 -9.54 11.57 12.95
N ALA A 108 -8.83 10.75 13.70
CA ALA A 108 -8.65 10.87 15.14
C ALA A 108 -7.16 11.03 15.44
N GLY A 109 -6.69 12.28 15.48
CA GLY A 109 -5.26 12.59 15.56
C GLY A 109 -4.50 12.09 14.34
N ALA A 110 -3.54 11.17 14.55
CA ALA A 110 -2.77 10.54 13.47
C ALA A 110 -3.38 9.20 13.00
N SER A 111 -4.62 8.90 13.36
CA SER A 111 -5.34 7.68 12.96
C SER A 111 -6.42 8.01 11.95
N ILE A 112 -6.62 7.12 10.98
CA ILE A 112 -7.64 7.22 9.93
C ILE A 112 -8.69 6.12 10.15
N THR A 113 -9.96 6.43 9.91
CA THR A 113 -11.06 5.48 10.01
C THR A 113 -12.00 5.65 8.83
N PHE A 114 -12.45 4.55 8.25
CA PHE A 114 -13.33 4.50 7.10
C PHE A 114 -14.68 3.89 7.47
N HIS A 115 -15.73 4.59 7.11
CA HIS A 115 -17.09 4.08 7.22
C HIS A 115 -17.32 2.98 6.18
N TRP A 116 -18.05 1.92 6.55
CA TRP A 116 -18.38 0.81 5.63
C TRP A 116 -19.87 0.67 5.32
N GLY A 117 -20.76 1.37 6.05
CA GLY A 117 -22.23 1.30 5.91
C GLY A 117 -22.81 2.17 4.79
N GLU A 118 -24.04 2.68 4.97
CA GLU A 118 -24.73 3.55 4.00
C GLU A 118 -23.96 4.84 3.67
N LYS A 119 -23.21 5.36 4.65
CA LYS A 119 -22.25 6.47 4.47
C LYS A 119 -20.83 5.97 4.20
N GLY A 120 -20.70 4.79 3.60
CA GLY A 120 -19.41 4.15 3.42
C GLY A 120 -18.46 4.98 2.56
N VAL A 121 -17.17 4.78 2.77
CA VAL A 121 -16.11 5.54 2.09
C VAL A 121 -16.28 5.48 0.57
N ASP A 122 -16.16 6.64 -0.06
CA ASP A 122 -16.03 6.75 -1.50
C ASP A 122 -14.57 6.46 -1.89
N LEU A 123 -14.31 5.23 -2.36
CA LEU A 123 -12.96 4.82 -2.74
C LEU A 123 -12.47 5.58 -3.98
N THR A 124 -13.36 5.99 -4.88
CA THR A 124 -13.00 6.78 -6.06
C THR A 124 -12.51 8.15 -5.62
N GLU A 125 -13.28 8.84 -4.77
CA GLU A 125 -12.86 10.13 -4.22
C GLU A 125 -11.57 10.00 -3.39
N LEU A 126 -11.43 8.93 -2.59
CA LEU A 126 -10.23 8.64 -1.82
C LEU A 126 -8.99 8.55 -2.74
N PHE A 127 -9.08 7.78 -3.84
CA PHE A 127 -7.98 7.62 -4.80
C PHE A 127 -7.66 8.91 -5.56
N ASP A 128 -8.68 9.65 -5.99
CA ASP A 128 -8.48 10.93 -6.69
C ASP A 128 -7.80 11.97 -5.79
N LYS A 129 -8.21 12.04 -4.52
CA LYS A 129 -7.61 12.99 -3.55
C LYS A 129 -6.19 12.58 -3.15
N THR A 130 -5.91 11.29 -3.01
CA THR A 130 -4.54 10.79 -2.74
C THR A 130 -3.60 11.09 -3.89
N ASP A 131 -4.03 10.81 -5.13
CA ASP A 131 -3.24 11.12 -6.34
C ASP A 131 -2.98 12.63 -6.47
N ALA A 132 -4.02 13.46 -6.35
CA ALA A 132 -3.87 14.91 -6.40
C ALA A 132 -2.95 15.47 -5.29
N TRP A 133 -2.98 14.86 -4.10
CA TRP A 133 -2.11 15.23 -2.98
C TRP A 133 -0.64 14.88 -3.24
N ALA A 134 -0.36 13.71 -3.82
CA ALA A 134 0.98 13.26 -4.16
C ALA A 134 1.56 14.09 -5.31
N LYS A 135 0.78 14.35 -6.37
CA LYS A 135 1.17 15.19 -7.51
C LYS A 135 1.61 16.59 -7.10
N LYS A 136 0.92 17.23 -6.15
CA LYS A 136 1.29 18.56 -5.62
C LYS A 136 2.67 18.58 -4.95
N ARG A 137 3.20 17.42 -4.57
CA ARG A 137 4.51 17.24 -3.94
C ARG A 137 5.58 16.74 -4.91
N ASN A 138 5.22 16.55 -6.19
CA ASN A 138 6.07 15.89 -7.17
C ASN A 138 6.45 14.46 -6.74
N GLU A 139 5.51 13.76 -6.10
CA GLU A 139 5.64 12.39 -5.62
C GLU A 139 4.57 11.49 -6.27
N HIS A 140 4.79 10.17 -6.27
CA HIS A 140 3.79 9.17 -6.63
C HIS A 140 3.21 8.54 -5.36
N PHE A 141 1.90 8.30 -5.31
CA PHE A 141 1.33 7.46 -4.25
C PHE A 141 1.31 6.00 -4.71
N LEU A 142 1.99 5.12 -3.98
CA LEU A 142 2.10 3.70 -4.35
C LEU A 142 1.07 2.86 -3.58
N PHE A 143 0.16 2.23 -4.30
CA PHE A 143 -0.73 1.21 -3.74
C PHE A 143 -0.16 -0.17 -4.04
N ALA A 144 0.35 -0.85 -3.00
CA ALA A 144 0.85 -2.21 -3.12
C ALA A 144 -0.20 -3.19 -2.63
N ILE A 145 -0.60 -4.13 -3.49
CA ILE A 145 -1.61 -5.15 -3.19
C ILE A 145 -0.95 -6.52 -3.23
N ASP A 146 -0.73 -7.11 -2.06
CA ASP A 146 -0.08 -8.41 -1.93
C ASP A 146 -1.09 -9.55 -2.01
N GLU A 147 -0.71 -10.62 -2.71
CA GLU A 147 -1.51 -11.83 -2.93
C GLU A 147 -2.94 -11.55 -3.47
N VAL A 148 -3.09 -10.55 -4.35
CA VAL A 148 -4.39 -10.16 -4.95
C VAL A 148 -5.11 -11.32 -5.64
N GLN A 149 -4.37 -12.29 -6.18
CA GLN A 149 -4.92 -13.48 -6.82
C GLN A 149 -5.74 -14.40 -5.88
N LEU A 150 -5.63 -14.21 -4.55
CA LEU A 150 -6.37 -15.00 -3.56
C LEU A 150 -7.84 -14.56 -3.45
N ILE A 151 -8.15 -13.34 -3.87
CA ILE A 151 -9.51 -12.81 -3.87
C ILE A 151 -10.06 -12.78 -5.30
N ARG A 152 -11.39 -12.89 -5.41
CA ARG A 152 -12.17 -12.84 -6.64
C ARG A 152 -13.32 -11.84 -6.45
N GLY A 153 -13.68 -11.19 -7.55
CA GLY A 153 -14.87 -10.33 -7.66
C GLY A 153 -15.87 -10.95 -8.62
#